data_AF-A0A2V6P6T4-F1
#
_entry.id   AF-A0A2V6P6T4-F1
#
_cell.length_a   1.000
_cell.length_b   1.000
_cell.length_c   1.000
_cell.angle_alpha   90.00
_cell.angle_beta   90.00
_cell.angle_gamma   90.00
#
_symmetry.space_group_name_H-M   'P 1'
#
loop_
_entity.id
_entity.type
_entity.pdbx_description
1 polymer ?
#
loop_
_entity_poly.entity_id
_entity_poly.type
_entity_poly.pdbx_seq_one_letter_code
_entity_poly.pdbx_strand_id
1 'polypeptide(L)'
;MKYQNSVSAAAQAIGKLRQETIQTALPALRSALTTWEDYDAAQVIKQSDPQWLMVALKEPKAACEAAEALGELGPEARYALPALYEAMETGPTNHRYAIENAIKRIDPEAPRPLFHFDDLSPAVSELMSAAEAADKEIHDRVLDVYIKHGQDLNSVTRGEVIAFVNAIHDVDRGIYDLFVTKLVESNPSLAEALKPAP
;
A
#
# COMPACT_ATOMS: atom_id res chain seq x y z
N MET A 1 -19.87 -14.16 -14.61
CA MET A 1 -20.46 -14.97 -13.52
C MET A 1 -20.47 -16.47 -13.77
N LYS A 2 -21.09 -17.04 -14.83
CA LYS A 2 -21.10 -18.52 -15.01
C LYS A 2 -19.70 -19.16 -15.01
N TYR A 3 -18.71 -18.51 -15.64
CA TYR A 3 -17.34 -19.01 -15.73
C TYR A 3 -16.54 -18.87 -14.42
N GLN A 4 -16.69 -17.76 -13.69
CA GLN A 4 -16.00 -17.56 -12.40
C GLN A 4 -16.33 -18.65 -11.39
N ASN A 5 -17.62 -18.98 -11.22
CA ASN A 5 -18.03 -20.03 -10.29
C ASN A 5 -17.47 -21.40 -10.68
N SER A 6 -17.35 -21.69 -11.98
CA SER A 6 -16.74 -22.94 -12.45
C SER A 6 -15.22 -22.97 -12.25
N VAL A 7 -14.54 -21.84 -12.40
CA VAL A 7 -13.09 -21.72 -12.19
C VAL A 7 -12.76 -21.91 -10.70
N SER A 8 -13.51 -21.26 -9.82
CA SER A 8 -13.35 -21.39 -8.36
C SER A 8 -13.61 -22.83 -7.90
N ALA A 9 -14.70 -23.46 -8.36
CA ALA A 9 -14.97 -24.86 -8.07
C ALA A 9 -13.83 -25.80 -8.56
N ALA A 10 -13.25 -25.50 -9.72
CA ALA A 10 -12.10 -26.25 -10.22
C ALA A 10 -10.84 -26.03 -9.37
N ALA A 11 -10.55 -24.79 -8.96
CA ALA A 11 -9.43 -24.47 -8.07
C ALA A 11 -9.56 -25.20 -6.73
N GLN A 12 -10.76 -25.20 -6.12
CA GLN A 12 -11.04 -25.96 -4.88
C GLN A 12 -10.83 -27.46 -5.07
N ALA A 13 -11.26 -28.02 -6.20
CA ALA A 13 -11.05 -29.43 -6.48
C ALA A 13 -9.56 -29.75 -6.63
N ILE A 14 -8.80 -28.90 -7.34
CA ILE A 14 -7.35 -29.04 -7.53
C ILE A 14 -6.62 -28.98 -6.19
N GLY A 15 -6.99 -28.08 -5.28
CA GLY A 15 -6.40 -27.95 -3.95
C GLY A 15 -6.50 -29.20 -3.07
N LYS A 16 -7.40 -30.14 -3.41
CA LYS A 16 -7.58 -31.41 -2.69
C LYS A 16 -6.78 -32.57 -3.30
N LEU A 17 -6.05 -32.34 -4.39
CA LEU A 17 -5.29 -33.36 -5.10
C LEU A 17 -3.89 -33.58 -4.50
N ARG A 18 -3.17 -34.58 -5.01
CA ARG A 18 -1.77 -34.82 -4.64
C ARG A 18 -0.89 -33.67 -5.11
N GLN A 19 0.19 -33.41 -4.36
CA GLN A 19 1.14 -32.33 -4.64
C GLN A 19 1.64 -32.30 -6.08
N GLU A 20 2.00 -33.45 -6.65
CA GLU A 20 2.44 -33.55 -8.05
C GLU A 20 1.40 -33.00 -9.03
N THR A 21 0.11 -33.27 -8.80
CA THR A 21 -0.99 -32.77 -9.64
C THR A 21 -1.18 -31.27 -9.46
N ILE A 22 -1.05 -30.75 -8.24
CA ILE A 22 -1.11 -29.31 -7.97
C ILE A 22 0.02 -28.58 -8.70
N GLN A 23 1.24 -29.11 -8.67
CA GLN A 23 2.39 -28.55 -9.37
C GLN A 23 2.14 -28.45 -10.88
N THR A 24 1.55 -29.49 -11.50
CA THR A 24 1.17 -29.44 -12.92
C THR A 24 0.05 -28.43 -13.23
N ALA A 25 -0.80 -28.11 -12.24
CA ALA A 25 -1.92 -27.18 -12.39
C ALA A 25 -1.56 -25.72 -12.06
N LEU A 26 -0.37 -25.43 -11.51
CA LEU A 26 0.05 -24.08 -11.15
C LEU A 26 -0.11 -23.06 -12.28
N PRO A 27 0.27 -23.33 -13.54
CA PRO A 27 0.06 -22.35 -14.61
C PRO A 27 -1.42 -21.98 -14.80
N ALA A 28 -2.33 -22.95 -14.67
CA ALA A 28 -3.77 -22.70 -14.79
C ALA A 28 -4.32 -21.94 -13.58
N LEU A 29 -3.88 -22.26 -12.36
CA LEU A 29 -4.25 -21.54 -11.14
C LEU A 29 -3.77 -20.09 -11.17
N ARG A 30 -2.53 -19.87 -11.62
CA ARG A 30 -1.97 -18.51 -11.78
C ARG A 30 -2.77 -17.69 -12.78
N SER A 31 -3.12 -18.29 -13.92
CA SER A 31 -4.01 -17.66 -14.90
C SER A 31 -5.41 -17.42 -14.33
N ALA A 32 -5.92 -18.34 -13.51
CA ALA A 32 -7.22 -18.19 -12.87
C ALA A 32 -7.26 -16.95 -11.98
N LEU A 33 -6.24 -16.80 -11.13
CA LEU A 33 -6.07 -15.66 -10.25
C LEU A 33 -5.95 -14.34 -11.05
N THR A 34 -5.05 -14.25 -12.03
CA THR A 34 -4.81 -12.98 -12.76
C THR A 34 -5.90 -12.60 -13.75
N THR A 35 -6.71 -13.57 -14.20
CA THR A 35 -7.77 -13.32 -15.19
C THR A 35 -9.14 -13.11 -14.53
N TRP A 36 -9.42 -13.87 -13.46
CA TRP A 36 -10.76 -13.99 -12.89
C TRP A 36 -10.87 -13.57 -11.43
N GLU A 37 -9.77 -13.11 -10.80
CA GLU A 37 -9.76 -12.64 -9.41
C GLU A 37 -10.14 -13.81 -8.47
N ASP A 38 -9.66 -15.01 -8.82
CA ASP A 38 -10.09 -16.25 -8.19
C ASP A 38 -9.41 -16.47 -6.84
N TYR A 39 -10.15 -16.22 -5.77
CA TYR A 39 -9.70 -16.39 -4.39
C TYR A 39 -9.23 -17.83 -4.12
N ASP A 40 -9.96 -18.85 -4.58
CA ASP A 40 -9.59 -20.25 -4.33
C ASP A 40 -8.27 -20.60 -5.03
N ALA A 41 -8.02 -20.05 -6.22
CA ALA A 41 -6.73 -20.19 -6.88
C ALA A 41 -5.59 -19.58 -6.06
N ALA A 42 -5.79 -18.40 -5.48
CA ALA A 42 -4.81 -17.78 -4.57
C ALA A 42 -4.55 -18.67 -3.34
N GLN A 43 -5.59 -19.30 -2.78
CA GLN A 43 -5.45 -20.22 -1.64
C GLN A 43 -4.63 -21.46 -1.97
N VAL A 44 -4.82 -22.04 -3.16
CA VAL A 44 -4.02 -23.20 -3.59
C VAL A 44 -2.57 -22.79 -3.89
N ILE A 45 -2.37 -21.64 -4.53
CA ILE A 45 -1.03 -21.10 -4.81
C ILE A 45 -0.29 -20.82 -3.50
N LYS A 46 -0.94 -20.21 -2.49
CA LYS A 46 -0.37 -19.97 -1.16
C LYS A 46 0.25 -21.23 -0.55
N GLN A 47 -0.41 -22.38 -0.69
CA GLN A 47 0.07 -23.65 -0.11
C GLN A 47 1.20 -24.30 -0.92
N SER A 48 1.31 -23.97 -2.20
CA SER A 48 2.12 -24.74 -3.17
C SER A 48 3.29 -23.96 -3.75
N ASP A 49 3.13 -22.65 -3.87
CA ASP A 49 4.10 -21.68 -4.39
C ASP A 49 3.78 -20.26 -3.86
N PRO A 50 3.97 -20.02 -2.56
CA PRO A 50 3.66 -18.73 -1.94
C PRO A 50 4.59 -17.60 -2.40
N GLN A 51 5.75 -17.90 -3.00
CA GLN A 51 6.66 -16.88 -3.50
C GLN A 51 6.12 -16.22 -4.77
N TRP A 52 5.42 -16.98 -5.62
CA TRP A 52 4.83 -16.43 -6.84
C TRP A 52 3.74 -15.39 -6.57
N LEU A 53 3.10 -15.40 -5.40
CA LEU A 53 2.11 -14.37 -5.03
C LEU A 53 2.72 -12.95 -5.05
N MET A 54 4.03 -12.79 -4.85
CA MET A 54 4.69 -11.48 -5.00
C MET A 54 4.65 -10.95 -6.44
N VAL A 55 4.63 -11.85 -7.43
CA VAL A 55 4.45 -11.47 -8.84
C VAL A 55 3.00 -11.04 -9.07
N ALA A 56 2.04 -11.77 -8.50
CA ALA A 56 0.62 -11.47 -8.61
C ALA A 56 0.23 -10.11 -7.99
N LEU A 57 0.98 -9.62 -7.00
CA LEU A 57 0.77 -8.27 -6.43
C LEU A 57 0.90 -7.14 -7.48
N LYS A 58 1.64 -7.37 -8.58
CA LYS A 58 1.80 -6.38 -9.65
C LYS A 58 0.63 -6.38 -10.64
N GLU A 59 -0.22 -7.40 -10.59
CA GLU A 59 -1.38 -7.54 -11.45
C GLU A 59 -2.60 -6.90 -10.75
N PRO A 60 -3.19 -5.82 -11.29
CA PRO A 60 -4.29 -5.13 -10.63
C PRO A 60 -5.44 -6.04 -10.23
N LYS A 61 -5.76 -7.03 -11.05
CA LYS A 61 -6.84 -7.98 -10.80
C LYS A 61 -6.54 -9.03 -9.72
N ALA A 62 -5.28 -9.27 -9.41
CA ALA A 62 -4.89 -10.32 -8.46
C ALA A 62 -4.30 -9.77 -7.16
N ALA A 63 -4.03 -8.47 -7.09
CA ALA A 63 -3.30 -7.87 -5.99
C ALA A 63 -4.02 -8.06 -4.65
N CYS A 64 -5.35 -7.97 -4.61
CA CYS A 64 -6.14 -8.16 -3.39
C CYS A 64 -6.02 -9.58 -2.85
N GLU A 65 -6.31 -10.58 -3.68
CA GLU A 65 -6.29 -11.99 -3.30
C GLU A 65 -4.86 -12.46 -3.00
N ALA A 66 -3.88 -11.96 -3.74
CA ALA A 66 -2.47 -12.24 -3.47
C ALA A 66 -2.02 -11.65 -2.13
N ALA A 67 -2.39 -10.40 -1.83
CA ALA A 67 -2.10 -9.77 -0.55
C ALA A 67 -2.79 -10.50 0.60
N GLU A 68 -4.07 -10.87 0.45
CA GLU A 68 -4.80 -11.63 1.46
C GLU A 68 -4.15 -12.99 1.73
N ALA A 69 -3.81 -13.73 0.67
CA ALA A 69 -3.13 -15.01 0.78
C ALA A 69 -1.76 -14.89 1.47
N LEU A 70 -0.97 -13.85 1.15
CA LEU A 70 0.30 -13.57 1.84
C LEU A 70 0.08 -13.18 3.31
N GLY A 71 -0.94 -12.38 3.60
CA GLY A 71 -1.30 -12.00 4.97
C GLY A 71 -1.75 -13.17 5.84
N GLU A 72 -2.40 -14.17 5.25
CA GLU A 72 -2.79 -15.41 5.94
C GLU A 72 -1.62 -16.30 6.32
N LEU A 73 -0.48 -16.19 5.64
CA LEU A 73 0.77 -16.85 6.04
C LEU A 73 1.40 -16.18 7.28
N GLY A 74 1.05 -14.92 7.56
CA GLY A 74 1.55 -14.18 8.71
C GLY A 74 3.07 -14.00 8.69
N PRO A 75 3.79 -14.15 9.82
CA PRO A 75 5.22 -13.87 9.91
C PRO A 75 6.11 -14.66 8.94
N GLU A 76 5.66 -15.82 8.45
CA GLU A 76 6.39 -16.61 7.46
C GLU A 76 6.53 -15.88 6.12
N ALA A 77 5.59 -14.99 5.78
CA ALA A 77 5.60 -14.19 4.57
C ALA A 77 6.34 -12.85 4.72
N ARG A 78 7.18 -12.65 5.75
CA ARG A 78 8.01 -11.44 5.92
C ARG A 78 8.86 -11.09 4.70
N TYR A 79 9.27 -12.09 3.92
CA TYR A 79 9.98 -11.90 2.66
C TYR A 79 9.18 -11.11 1.60
N ALA A 80 7.85 -11.06 1.72
CA ALA A 80 6.96 -10.38 0.79
C ALA A 80 6.71 -8.90 1.13
N LEU A 81 7.17 -8.43 2.30
CA LEU A 81 6.97 -7.02 2.72
C LEU A 81 7.42 -6.01 1.66
N PRO A 82 8.62 -6.12 1.04
CA PRO A 82 9.03 -5.16 0.01
C PRO A 82 8.08 -5.11 -1.19
N ALA A 83 7.56 -6.26 -1.63
CA ALA A 83 6.63 -6.34 -2.76
C ALA A 83 5.24 -5.78 -2.39
N LEU A 84 4.79 -5.96 -1.15
CA LEU A 84 3.55 -5.37 -0.64
C LEU A 84 3.65 -3.84 -0.57
N TYR A 85 4.76 -3.29 -0.09
CA TYR A 85 4.99 -1.84 -0.11
C TYR A 85 5.02 -1.30 -1.53
N GLU A 86 5.74 -1.94 -2.46
CA GLU A 86 5.76 -1.55 -3.88
C GLU A 86 4.34 -1.53 -4.47
N ALA A 87 3.56 -2.59 -4.24
CA ALA A 87 2.20 -2.69 -4.75
C ALA A 87 1.25 -1.63 -4.16
N MET A 88 1.50 -1.16 -2.93
CA MET A 88 0.72 -0.07 -2.34
C MET A 88 0.98 1.28 -3.02
N GLU A 89 2.23 1.52 -3.41
CA GLU A 89 2.66 2.78 -4.05
C GLU A 89 2.28 2.83 -5.53
N THR A 90 2.40 1.71 -6.26
CA THR A 90 2.15 1.66 -7.71
C THR A 90 0.75 1.19 -8.09
N GLY A 91 0.05 0.54 -7.17
CA GLY A 91 -1.23 -0.11 -7.43
C GLY A 91 -2.43 0.83 -7.33
N PRO A 92 -3.60 0.38 -7.80
CA PRO A 92 -4.87 1.08 -7.61
C PRO A 92 -5.19 1.36 -6.13
N THR A 93 -5.78 2.52 -5.85
CA THR A 93 -6.10 2.98 -4.48
C THR A 93 -7.05 2.04 -3.74
N ASN A 94 -7.96 1.36 -4.45
CA ASN A 94 -8.91 0.41 -3.88
C ASN A 94 -8.25 -0.86 -3.31
N HIS A 95 -6.98 -1.13 -3.60
CA HIS A 95 -6.25 -2.28 -3.05
C HIS A 95 -5.48 -1.95 -1.77
N ARG A 96 -5.29 -0.66 -1.44
CA ARG A 96 -4.44 -0.21 -0.33
C ARG A 96 -4.85 -0.84 1.01
N TYR A 97 -6.14 -0.96 1.29
CA TYR A 97 -6.63 -1.60 2.53
C TYR A 97 -6.30 -3.09 2.63
N ALA A 98 -6.42 -3.85 1.54
CA ALA A 98 -6.09 -5.28 1.53
C ALA A 98 -4.59 -5.48 1.78
N ILE A 99 -3.76 -4.66 1.13
CA ILE A 99 -2.31 -4.69 1.26
C ILE A 99 -1.87 -4.25 2.67
N GLU A 100 -2.48 -3.19 3.22
CA GLU A 100 -2.21 -2.73 4.60
C GLU A 100 -2.51 -3.85 5.61
N ASN A 101 -3.68 -4.49 5.49
CA ASN A 101 -4.05 -5.59 6.36
C ASN A 101 -3.09 -6.77 6.22
N ALA A 102 -2.61 -7.07 5.02
CA ALA A 102 -1.61 -8.11 4.81
C ALA A 102 -0.29 -7.77 5.51
N ILE A 103 0.23 -6.55 5.34
CA ILE A 103 1.44 -6.06 6.01
C ILE A 103 1.30 -6.20 7.53
N LYS A 104 0.17 -5.75 8.10
CA LYS A 104 -0.10 -5.83 9.55
C LYS A 104 -0.17 -7.27 10.08
N ARG A 105 -0.72 -8.20 9.29
CA ARG A 105 -0.78 -9.63 9.66
C ARG A 105 0.59 -10.30 9.58
N ILE A 106 1.42 -9.88 8.63
CA ILE A 106 2.79 -10.37 8.45
C ILE A 106 3.71 -9.85 9.55
N ASP A 107 3.62 -8.56 9.85
CA ASP A 107 4.43 -7.93 10.87
C ASP A 107 3.68 -6.75 11.51
N PRO A 108 3.11 -6.94 12.71
CA PRO A 108 2.38 -5.88 13.42
C PRO A 108 3.23 -4.65 13.75
N GLU A 109 4.55 -4.82 13.82
CA GLU A 109 5.53 -3.75 14.08
C GLU A 109 6.05 -3.09 12.80
N ALA A 110 5.57 -3.51 11.62
CA ALA A 110 5.97 -2.92 10.36
C ALA A 110 5.59 -1.43 10.31
N PRO A 111 6.40 -0.59 9.63
CA PRO A 111 6.07 0.81 9.42
C PRO A 111 4.68 0.95 8.81
N ARG A 112 3.87 1.82 9.42
CA ARG A 112 2.54 2.13 8.94
C ARG A 112 2.61 2.57 7.47
N PRO A 113 1.90 1.87 6.56
CA PRO A 113 2.01 2.11 5.13
C PRO A 113 0.98 3.13 4.61
N LEU A 114 -0.12 3.33 5.34
CA LEU A 114 -1.27 4.12 4.92
C LEU A 114 -1.72 5.11 6.02
N PHE A 115 -2.06 6.33 5.60
CA PHE A 115 -2.52 7.43 6.43
C PHE A 115 -3.86 7.96 5.91
N HIS A 116 -4.68 8.48 6.81
CA HIS A 116 -6.01 9.00 6.52
C HIS A 116 -6.11 10.47 6.93
N PHE A 117 -7.28 11.07 6.67
CA PHE A 117 -7.56 12.45 6.99
C PHE A 117 -7.24 12.78 8.46
N ASP A 118 -7.66 11.94 9.40
CA ASP A 118 -7.43 12.18 10.84
C ASP A 118 -5.94 12.13 11.21
N ASP A 119 -5.14 11.39 10.44
CA ASP A 119 -3.70 11.28 10.67
C ASP A 119 -2.95 12.53 10.18
N LEU A 120 -3.42 13.17 9.11
CA LEU A 120 -2.69 14.23 8.40
C LEU A 120 -3.27 15.63 8.61
N SER A 121 -4.57 15.73 8.91
CA SER A 121 -5.28 17.01 9.01
C SER A 121 -4.69 18.00 10.03
N PRO A 122 -4.17 17.59 11.21
CA PRO A 122 -3.56 18.56 12.15
C PRO A 122 -2.33 19.24 11.54
N ALA A 123 -1.48 18.46 10.86
CA ALA A 123 -0.27 18.99 10.25
C ALA A 123 -0.57 19.82 9.00
N VAL A 124 -1.56 19.40 8.19
CA VAL A 124 -2.01 20.19 7.04
C VAL A 124 -2.64 21.51 7.48
N SER A 125 -3.38 21.54 8.59
CA SER A 125 -3.91 22.79 9.14
C SER A 125 -2.78 23.75 9.56
N GLU A 126 -1.73 23.24 10.19
CA GLU A 126 -0.57 24.05 10.56
C GLU A 126 0.16 24.57 9.31
N LEU A 127 0.36 23.72 8.31
CA LEU A 127 0.94 24.09 7.03
C LEU A 127 0.20 25.26 6.39
N MET A 128 -1.14 25.18 6.36
CA MET A 128 -1.98 26.25 5.81
C MET A 128 -1.89 27.54 6.61
N SER A 129 -1.89 27.46 7.95
CA SER A 129 -1.71 28.65 8.80
C SER A 129 -0.33 29.30 8.61
N ALA A 130 0.72 28.49 8.44
CA ALA A 130 2.07 28.99 8.17
C ALA A 130 2.18 29.65 6.79
N ALA A 131 1.51 29.08 5.78
CA ALA A 131 1.44 29.66 4.44
C ALA A 131 0.69 31.00 4.43
N GLU A 132 -0.42 31.12 5.17
CA GLU A 132 -1.17 32.39 5.30
C GLU A 132 -0.36 33.51 5.96
N ALA A 133 0.56 33.16 6.87
CA ALA A 133 1.44 34.12 7.54
C ALA A 133 2.68 34.50 6.70
N ALA A 134 2.95 33.77 5.62
CA ALA A 134 4.09 34.01 4.74
C ALA A 134 3.84 35.15 3.74
N ASP A 135 4.87 35.55 3.00
CA ASP A 135 4.67 36.44 1.87
C ASP A 135 3.88 35.73 0.74
N LYS A 136 3.34 36.53 -0.16
CA LYS A 136 2.44 36.06 -1.21
C LYS A 136 3.07 34.99 -2.11
N GLU A 137 4.36 35.11 -2.44
CA GLU A 137 5.01 34.16 -3.35
C GLU A 137 5.13 32.79 -2.70
N ILE A 138 5.53 32.75 -1.43
CA ILE A 138 5.59 31.51 -0.65
C ILE A 138 4.19 30.91 -0.47
N HIS A 139 3.20 31.72 -0.10
CA HIS A 139 1.81 31.28 0.07
C HIS A 139 1.27 30.59 -1.20
N ASP A 140 1.41 31.25 -2.35
CA ASP A 140 0.92 30.73 -3.63
C ASP A 140 1.62 29.40 -3.99
N ARG A 141 2.93 29.29 -3.76
CA ARG A 141 3.70 28.05 -4.00
C ARG A 141 3.30 26.91 -3.05
N VAL A 142 3.03 27.20 -1.77
CA VAL A 142 2.53 26.18 -0.82
C VAL A 142 1.15 25.70 -1.24
N LEU A 143 0.26 26.61 -1.68
CA LEU A 143 -1.05 26.25 -2.22
C LEU A 143 -0.94 25.33 -3.43
N ASP A 144 -0.01 25.60 -4.37
CA ASP A 144 0.22 24.73 -5.52
C ASP A 144 0.63 23.31 -5.09
N VAL A 145 1.51 23.19 -4.09
CA VAL A 145 1.91 21.90 -3.54
C VAL A 145 0.72 21.21 -2.86
N TYR A 146 -0.06 21.93 -2.06
CA TYR A 146 -1.25 21.39 -1.41
C TYR A 146 -2.31 20.92 -2.42
N ILE A 147 -2.55 21.67 -3.49
CA ILE A 147 -3.46 21.29 -4.57
C ILE A 147 -3.04 19.95 -5.18
N LYS A 148 -1.73 19.76 -5.37
CA LYS A 148 -1.18 18.57 -6.00
C LYS A 148 -1.14 17.35 -5.08
N HIS A 149 -0.87 17.53 -3.79
CA HIS A 149 -0.55 16.43 -2.87
C HIS A 149 -1.51 16.27 -1.70
N GLY A 150 -2.18 17.34 -1.27
CA GLY A 150 -2.92 17.40 0.00
C GLY A 150 -4.43 17.51 -0.12
N GLN A 151 -5.01 17.61 -1.33
CA GLN A 151 -6.46 17.76 -1.50
C GLN A 151 -7.26 16.53 -1.10
N ASP A 152 -6.73 15.33 -1.37
CA ASP A 152 -7.35 14.08 -0.94
C ASP A 152 -6.44 13.40 0.08
N LEU A 153 -6.77 13.62 1.35
CA LEU A 153 -6.06 12.99 2.48
C LEU A 153 -6.65 11.61 2.81
N ASN A 154 -7.56 11.08 2.00
CA ASN A 154 -8.09 9.74 2.22
C ASN A 154 -7.14 8.70 1.61
N SER A 155 -6.62 7.82 2.46
CA SER A 155 -5.80 6.68 2.03
C SER A 155 -4.49 7.12 1.36
N VAL A 156 -3.74 8.03 1.98
CA VAL A 156 -2.43 8.51 1.51
C VAL A 156 -1.33 7.53 1.92
N THR A 157 -0.55 7.08 0.96
CA THR A 157 0.59 6.18 1.23
C THR A 157 1.72 6.90 1.91
N ARG A 158 2.59 6.14 2.57
CA ARG A 158 3.82 6.67 3.16
C ARG A 158 4.69 7.39 2.12
N GLY A 159 4.82 6.85 0.91
CA GLY A 159 5.54 7.50 -0.19
C GLY A 159 4.92 8.82 -0.62
N GLU A 160 3.59 8.89 -0.73
CA GLU A 160 2.87 10.14 -1.05
C GLU A 160 3.05 11.21 0.04
N VAL A 161 3.02 10.84 1.32
CA VAL A 161 3.32 11.77 2.43
C VAL A 161 4.75 12.32 2.32
N ILE A 162 5.74 11.45 2.07
CA ILE A 162 7.14 11.86 1.89
C ILE A 162 7.28 12.81 0.69
N ALA A 163 6.62 12.49 -0.43
CA ALA A 163 6.63 13.34 -1.62
C ALA A 163 6.01 14.73 -1.35
N PHE A 164 4.91 14.78 -0.59
CA PHE A 164 4.29 16.03 -0.18
C PHE A 164 5.23 16.86 0.68
N VAL A 165 5.82 16.25 1.71
CA VAL A 165 6.77 16.91 2.61
C VAL A 165 7.99 17.46 1.87
N ASN A 166 8.57 16.68 0.95
CA ASN A 166 9.71 17.11 0.14
C ASN A 166 9.34 18.28 -0.78
N ALA A 167 8.13 18.27 -1.35
CA ALA A 167 7.67 19.39 -2.17
C ALA A 167 7.51 20.69 -1.35
N ILE A 168 7.14 20.60 -0.06
CA ILE A 168 7.12 21.76 0.85
C ILE A 168 8.54 22.23 1.19
N HIS A 169 9.48 21.31 1.41
CA HIS A 169 10.89 21.63 1.63
C HIS A 169 11.47 22.50 0.50
N ASP A 170 11.13 22.20 -0.76
CA ASP A 170 11.58 22.95 -1.93
C ASP A 170 10.94 24.35 -2.05
N VAL A 171 9.87 24.60 -1.30
CA VAL A 171 9.20 25.91 -1.23
C VAL A 171 9.84 26.79 -0.16
N ASP A 172 9.81 26.33 1.09
CA ASP A 172 10.35 27.06 2.23
C ASP A 172 10.76 26.10 3.37
N ARG A 173 11.97 26.31 3.89
CA ARG A 173 12.55 25.44 4.93
C ARG A 173 11.87 25.60 6.29
N GLY A 174 11.46 26.81 6.66
CA GLY A 174 10.80 27.06 7.94
C GLY A 174 9.41 26.45 8.01
N ILE A 175 8.64 26.58 6.93
CA ILE A 175 7.33 25.94 6.77
C ILE A 175 7.47 24.41 6.76
N TYR A 176 8.50 23.89 6.09
CA TYR A 176 8.83 22.46 6.14
C TYR A 176 9.10 21.97 7.57
N ASP A 177 9.96 22.65 8.33
CA ASP A 177 10.32 22.23 9.68
C ASP A 177 9.08 22.19 10.60
N LEU A 178 8.19 23.19 10.47
CA LEU A 178 6.90 23.24 11.17
C LEU A 178 5.99 22.08 10.77
N PHE A 179 5.83 21.85 9.47
CA PHE A 179 4.97 20.81 8.93
C PHE A 179 5.43 19.41 9.35
N VAL A 180 6.74 19.13 9.24
CA VAL A 180 7.33 17.85 9.67
C VAL A 180 7.18 17.65 11.17
N THR A 181 7.42 18.70 11.97
CA THR A 181 7.24 18.61 13.43
C THR A 181 5.82 18.17 13.77
N LYS A 182 4.80 18.82 13.18
CA LYS A 182 3.40 18.44 13.41
C LYS A 182 3.06 17.04 12.89
N LEU A 183 3.56 16.65 11.72
CA LEU A 183 3.36 15.31 11.19
C LEU A 183 3.90 14.23 12.13
N VAL A 184 5.09 14.44 12.70
CA VAL A 184 5.73 13.50 13.61
C VAL A 184 5.05 13.48 14.98
N GLU A 185 4.57 14.63 15.47
CA GLU A 185 3.75 14.70 16.69
C GLU A 185 2.46 13.88 16.55
N SER A 186 1.76 13.99 15.41
CA SER A 186 0.57 13.20 15.12
C SER A 186 0.88 11.74 14.79
N ASN A 187 2.03 11.46 14.16
CA ASN A 187 2.40 10.15 13.66
C ASN A 187 3.89 9.85 13.89
N PRO A 188 4.26 9.38 15.09
CA PRO A 188 5.66 9.10 15.42
C PRO A 188 6.34 8.10 14.48
N SER A 189 5.57 7.23 13.82
CA SER A 189 6.09 6.28 12.83
C SER A 189 6.68 6.94 11.58
N LEU A 190 6.39 8.22 11.32
CA LEU A 190 6.97 8.98 10.20
C LEU A 190 8.36 9.55 10.52
N ALA A 191 8.76 9.59 11.80
CA ALA A 191 9.97 10.29 12.25
C ALA A 191 11.23 9.88 11.48
N GLU A 192 11.47 8.59 11.27
CA GLU A 192 12.64 8.10 10.53
C GLU A 192 12.60 8.46 9.04
N ALA A 193 11.42 8.46 8.42
CA ALA A 193 11.30 8.70 6.98
C ALA A 193 11.32 10.18 6.59
N LEU A 194 10.95 11.07 7.51
CA LEU A 194 10.91 12.51 7.27
C LEU A 194 12.19 13.23 7.72
N LYS A 195 13.23 12.50 8.15
CA LYS A 195 14.53 13.11 8.44
C LYS A 195 15.06 13.78 7.18
N PRO A 196 15.59 15.01 7.28
CA PRO A 196 16.25 15.64 6.15
C PRO A 196 17.42 14.76 5.68
N ALA A 197 17.58 14.63 4.37
CA ALA A 197 18.69 13.88 3.81
C ALA A 197 20.03 14.50 4.27
N PRO A 198 21.06 13.67 4.51
CA PRO A 198 22.38 14.16 4.95
C PRO A 198 23.05 15.07 3.92
#